data_AF-A0A4U8SAJ3-F1
#
_entry.id   AF-A0A4U8SAJ3-F1
#
_cell.length_a   1.000
_cell.length_b   1.000
_cell.length_c   1.000
_cell.angle_alpha   90.00
_cell.angle_beta   90.00
_cell.angle_gamma   90.00
#
_symmetry.space_group_name_H-M   'P 1'
#
loop_
_entity.id
_entity.type
_entity.pdbx_description
1 polymer ?
#
loop_
_entity_poly.entity_id
_entity_poly.type
_entity_poly.pdbx_seq_one_letter_code
_entity_poly.pdbx_strand_id
1 'polypeptide(L)'
;MEDIKRNDKKGKRGFKRLYNAFFYSLDGIKSAWKEEEGFRQVFSISIILSIVACFLAQSWQELILLILPCVISVIAELVNSAIENAIDFTSLEIHPLAKK
;
A
#
# COMPACT_ATOMS: atom_id res chain seq x y z
N MET A 1 9.14 -13.20 -36.30
CA MET A 1 8.09 -12.28 -35.84
C MET A 1 7.46 -12.96 -34.64
N GLU A 2 7.95 -12.64 -33.44
CA GLU A 2 7.57 -13.35 -32.21
C GLU A 2 6.11 -13.05 -31.86
N ASP A 3 5.33 -14.11 -31.67
CA ASP A 3 3.96 -14.04 -31.17
C ASP A 3 3.96 -13.42 -29.77
N ILE A 4 3.58 -12.15 -29.69
CA ILE A 4 3.24 -11.48 -28.44
C ILE A 4 2.05 -12.25 -27.85
N LYS A 5 2.33 -13.18 -26.93
CA LYS A 5 1.34 -13.78 -26.02
C LYS A 5 0.62 -12.63 -25.30
N ARG A 6 -0.52 -12.20 -25.84
CA ARG A 6 -1.41 -11.25 -25.16
C ARG A 6 -1.83 -11.91 -23.85
N ASN A 7 -1.51 -11.26 -22.74
CA ASN A 7 -1.86 -11.71 -21.39
C ASN A 7 -3.38 -11.89 -21.31
N ASP A 8 -3.83 -13.15 -21.33
CA ASP A 8 -5.24 -13.56 -21.37
C ASP A 8 -5.95 -13.37 -20.01
N LYS A 9 -5.42 -12.50 -19.14
CA LYS A 9 -6.10 -12.02 -17.93
C LYS A 9 -7.21 -11.00 -18.25
N LYS A 10 -7.60 -10.83 -19.52
CA LYS A 10 -8.80 -10.06 -19.88
C LYS A 10 -10.05 -10.87 -19.60
N GLY A 11 -10.69 -10.60 -18.46
CA GLY A 11 -12.15 -10.64 -18.41
C GLY A 11 -12.82 -11.67 -17.50
N LYS A 12 -12.37 -11.87 -16.26
CA LYS A 12 -13.29 -12.43 -15.24
C LYS A 12 -14.22 -11.30 -14.77
N ARG A 13 -15.35 -11.07 -15.45
CA ARG A 13 -16.41 -10.17 -14.94
C ARG A 13 -17.21 -10.90 -13.85
N GLY A 14 -17.57 -10.22 -12.77
CA GLY A 14 -18.42 -10.76 -11.69
C GLY A 14 -17.77 -10.84 -10.30
N PHE A 15 -18.54 -11.33 -9.33
CA PHE A 15 -18.18 -11.44 -7.90
C PHE A 15 -16.82 -12.13 -7.66
N LYS A 16 -16.46 -13.11 -8.49
CA LYS A 16 -15.18 -13.82 -8.40
C LYS A 16 -13.96 -12.90 -8.58
N ARG A 17 -14.06 -11.82 -9.36
CA ARG A 17 -12.97 -10.85 -9.51
C ARG A 17 -12.88 -9.91 -8.31
N LEU A 18 -14.01 -9.46 -7.77
CA LEU A 18 -14.03 -8.65 -6.56
C LEU A 18 -13.44 -9.43 -5.38
N TYR A 19 -13.84 -10.69 -5.24
CA TYR A 19 -13.27 -11.61 -4.26
C TYR A 19 -11.75 -11.71 -4.43
N ASN A 20 -11.26 -12.08 -5.63
CA ASN A 20 -9.82 -12.18 -5.87
C ASN A 20 -9.09 -10.87 -5.62
N ALA A 21 -9.65 -9.72 -6.03
CA ALA A 21 -9.04 -8.42 -5.80
C ALA A 21 -8.92 -8.10 -4.30
N PHE A 22 -9.95 -8.43 -3.51
CA PHE A 22 -9.92 -8.28 -2.07
C PHE A 22 -8.81 -9.11 -1.42
N PHE A 23 -8.66 -10.39 -1.80
CA PHE A 23 -7.59 -11.23 -1.29
C PHE A 23 -6.20 -10.73 -1.71
N TYR A 24 -6.04 -10.27 -2.96
CA TYR A 24 -4.77 -9.67 -3.38
C TYR A 24 -4.44 -8.38 -2.62
N SER A 25 -5.44 -7.55 -2.31
CA SER A 25 -5.24 -6.37 -1.46
C SER A 25 -4.82 -6.77 -0.04
N LEU A 26 -5.43 -7.81 0.54
CA LEU A 26 -5.04 -8.33 1.85
C LEU A 26 -3.61 -8.90 1.85
N ASP A 27 -3.24 -9.65 0.81
CA ASP A 27 -1.90 -10.19 0.67
C ASP A 27 -0.85 -9.07 0.59
N GLY A 28 -1.14 -7.99 -0.14
CA GLY A 28 -0.29 -6.80 -0.21
C GLY A 28 -0.11 -6.12 1.14
N ILE A 29 -1.22 -5.89 1.88
CA ILE A 29 -1.17 -5.30 3.22
C ILE A 29 -0.39 -6.20 4.20
N LYS A 30 -0.60 -7.52 4.12
CA LYS A 30 0.12 -8.48 4.97
C LYS A 30 1.62 -8.50 4.68
N SER A 31 2.00 -8.39 3.41
CA SER A 31 3.40 -8.27 2.98
C SER A 31 4.02 -6.99 3.53
N ALA A 32 3.38 -5.85 3.32
CA ALA A 32 3.85 -4.56 3.84
C ALA A 32 4.00 -4.59 5.37
N TRP A 33 3.03 -5.18 6.09
CA TRP A 33 3.12 -5.32 7.55
C TRP A 33 4.35 -6.12 8.00
N LYS A 34 4.68 -7.20 7.29
CA LYS A 34 5.75 -8.12 7.68
C LYS A 34 7.13 -7.59 7.30
N GLU A 35 7.28 -7.09 6.08
CA GLU A 35 8.58 -6.75 5.49
C GLU A 35 8.98 -5.29 5.76
N GLU A 36 8.02 -4.37 5.89
CA GLU A 36 8.29 -2.93 5.93
C GLU A 36 8.14 -2.35 7.36
N GLU A 37 9.27 -1.99 7.96
CA GLU A 37 9.26 -1.36 9.29
C GLU A 37 8.60 0.02 9.27
N GLY A 38 8.85 0.80 8.22
CA GLY A 38 8.27 2.13 8.00
C GLY A 38 6.74 2.09 7.95
N PHE A 39 6.17 1.14 7.20
CA PHE A 39 4.72 0.91 7.15
C PHE A 39 4.12 0.65 8.53
N ARG A 40 4.73 -0.22 9.34
CA ARG A 40 4.23 -0.49 10.70
C ARG A 40 4.23 0.76 11.58
N GLN A 41 5.26 1.58 11.48
CA GLN A 41 5.37 2.82 12.25
C GLN A 41 4.30 3.83 11.83
N VAL A 42 4.22 4.14 10.53
CA VAL A 42 3.26 5.11 9.98
C VAL A 42 1.83 4.67 10.28
N PHE A 43 1.51 3.38 10.10
CA PHE A 43 0.19 2.83 10.40
C PHE A 43 -0.16 2.90 11.89
N SER A 44 0.76 2.51 12.77
CA SER A 44 0.53 2.54 14.22
C SER A 44 0.33 3.97 14.73
N ILE A 45 1.15 4.92 14.26
CA ILE A 45 1.00 6.34 14.57
C ILE A 45 -0.34 6.86 14.04
N SER A 46 -0.71 6.49 12.81
CA SER A 46 -1.99 6.88 12.19
C SER A 46 -3.19 6.40 12.99
N ILE A 47 -3.15 5.18 13.57
CA ILE A 47 -4.21 4.68 14.45
C ILE A 47 -4.29 5.53 15.72
N ILE A 48 -3.16 5.77 16.39
CA ILE A 48 -3.12 6.55 17.63
C ILE A 48 -3.66 7.96 17.38
N LEU A 49 -3.21 8.62 16.31
CA LEU A 49 -3.66 9.96 15.93
C LEU A 49 -5.15 9.98 15.56
N SER A 50 -5.66 8.95 14.89
CA SER A 50 -7.09 8.84 14.57
C SER A 50 -7.94 8.70 15.83
N ILE A 51 -7.49 7.92 16.82
CA ILE A 51 -8.16 7.80 18.12
C ILE A 51 -8.16 9.18 18.83
N VAL A 52 -7.02 9.86 18.88
CA VAL A 52 -6.91 11.21 19.46
C VAL A 52 -7.81 12.20 18.73
N ALA A 53 -7.89 12.13 17.39
CA ALA A 53 -8.73 13.00 16.58
C ALA A 53 -10.22 12.86 16.93
N CYS A 54 -10.70 11.64 17.21
CA CYS A 54 -12.07 11.40 17.66
C CYS A 54 -12.40 12.09 18.99
N PHE A 55 -11.42 12.35 19.85
CA PHE A 55 -11.61 13.09 21.10
C PHE A 55 -11.41 14.60 20.96
N LEU A 56 -10.60 15.03 19.98
CA LEU A 56 -10.24 16.45 19.81
C LEU A 56 -11.19 17.21 18.88
N ALA A 57 -11.69 16.55 17.84
CA ALA A 57 -12.57 17.17 16.86
C ALA A 57 -13.91 17.57 17.48
N GLN A 58 -14.32 18.82 17.29
CA GLN A 58 -15.62 19.33 17.73
C GLN A 58 -16.67 19.24 16.61
N SER A 59 -16.21 19.00 15.39
CA SER A 59 -17.05 18.91 14.18
C SER A 59 -16.56 17.79 13.26
N TRP A 60 -17.44 17.32 12.35
CA TRP A 60 -17.07 16.30 11.38
C TRP A 60 -16.01 16.80 10.39
N GLN A 61 -16.00 18.10 10.10
CA GLN A 61 -15.01 18.74 9.24
C GLN A 61 -13.61 18.68 9.88
N GLU A 62 -13.51 19.03 11.17
CA GLU A 62 -12.26 18.92 11.93
C GLU A 62 -11.78 17.47 12.00
N LEU A 63 -12.68 16.52 12.24
CA LEU A 63 -12.34 15.10 12.28
C LEU A 63 -11.72 14.63 10.95
N ILE A 64 -12.33 15.01 9.82
CA ILE A 64 -11.79 14.70 8.49
C ILE A 64 -10.42 15.37 8.31
N LEU A 65 -10.27 16.64 8.68
CA LEU A 65 -8.99 17.36 8.55
C LEU A 65 -7.87 16.72 9.38
N LEU A 66 -8.19 16.13 10.53
CA LEU A 66 -7.23 15.44 11.39
C LEU A 66 -6.90 14.01 10.89
N ILE A 67 -7.88 13.29 10.35
CA ILE A 67 -7.70 11.90 9.88
C ILE A 67 -7.09 11.84 8.47
N LEU A 68 -7.42 12.80 7.59
CA LEU A 68 -7.02 12.75 6.18
C LEU A 68 -5.51 12.64 5.97
N PRO A 69 -4.64 13.40 6.67
CA PRO A 69 -3.19 13.24 6.56
C PRO A 69 -2.72 11.84 6.96
N CYS A 70 -3.30 11.25 8.01
CA CYS A 70 -2.96 9.90 8.46
C CYS A 70 -3.22 8.87 7.35
N VAL A 71 -4.38 8.96 6.70
CA VAL A 71 -4.76 8.08 5.58
C VAL A 71 -3.81 8.29 4.40
N ILE A 72 -3.51 9.53 4.03
CA ILE A 72 -2.59 9.84 2.94
C ILE A 72 -1.19 9.29 3.23
N SER A 73 -0.68 9.44 4.45
CA SER A 73 0.64 8.91 4.85
C SER A 73 0.71 7.38 4.73
N VAL A 74 -0.33 6.66 5.17
CA VAL A 74 -0.38 5.20 5.02
C VAL A 74 -0.40 4.79 3.53
N ILE A 75 -1.17 5.49 2.70
CA ILE A 75 -1.20 5.22 1.25
C ILE A 75 0.16 5.53 0.61
N ALA A 76 0.76 6.67 0.96
CA ALA A 76 2.06 7.09 0.42
C ALA A 76 3.15 6.06 0.76
N GLU A 77 3.15 5.55 1.99
CA GLU A 77 4.08 4.52 2.44
C GLU A 77 3.88 3.20 1.68
N LEU A 78 2.63 2.75 1.49
CA LEU A 78 2.33 1.56 0.69
C LEU A 78 2.79 1.71 -0.77
N VAL A 79 2.62 2.90 -1.35
CA VAL A 79 3.10 3.20 -2.71
C VAL A 79 4.62 3.20 -2.74
N ASN A 80 5.28 3.79 -1.74
CA ASN A 80 6.73 3.80 -1.64
C ASN A 80 7.30 2.38 -1.60
N SER A 81 6.82 1.55 -0.68
CA SER A 81 7.25 0.15 -0.57
C SER A 81 6.91 -0.67 -1.83
N ALA A 82 5.77 -0.40 -2.48
CA ALA A 82 5.44 -1.09 -3.73
C ALA A 82 6.41 -0.72 -4.88
N ILE A 83 6.83 0.54 -4.96
CA ILE A 83 7.82 1.00 -5.94
C ILE A 83 9.20 0.42 -5.62
N GLU A 84 9.63 0.44 -4.36
CA GLU A 84 10.89 -0.16 -3.91
C GLU A 84 10.95 -1.65 -4.27
N ASN A 85 9.92 -2.42 -3.91
CA ASN A 85 9.82 -3.84 -4.24
C ASN A 85 9.81 -4.09 -5.76
N ALA A 86 9.18 -3.21 -6.55
CA ALA A 86 9.19 -3.32 -8.01
C ALA A 86 10.56 -3.03 -8.61
N ILE A 87 11.26 -2.02 -8.08
CA ILE A 87 12.63 -1.68 -8.48
C ILE A 87 13.57 -2.84 -8.14
N ASP A 88 13.53 -3.34 -6.90
CA ASP A 88 14.34 -4.47 -6.43
C ASP A 88 14.11 -5.73 -7.26
N PHE A 89 12.87 -5.98 -7.69
CA PHE A 89 12.55 -7.10 -8.58
C PHE A 89 13.13 -6.94 -9.99
N THR A 90 13.15 -5.72 -10.53
CA THR A 90 13.70 -5.44 -11.88
C THR A 90 15.21 -5.25 -11.90
N SER A 91 15.83 -4.95 -10.76
CA SER A 91 17.28 -4.78 -10.63
C SER A 91 17.98 -6.13 -10.60
N LEU A 92 18.15 -6.75 -11.77
CA LEU A 92 18.96 -7.97 -11.95
C LEU A 92 20.49 -7.70 -11.86
N GLU A 93 20.90 -6.46 -11.62
CA GLU A 93 22.31 -6.10 -11.39
C GLU A 93 22.49 -5.58 -9.96
N ILE A 94 23.31 -6.29 -9.18
CA ILE A 94 23.86 -5.76 -7.93
C ILE A 94 24.82 -4.65 -8.32
N HIS A 95 24.38 -3.40 -8.24
CA HIS A 95 25.32 -2.29 -8.35
C HIS A 95 26.25 -2.31 -7.13
N PRO A 96 27.59 -2.26 -7.29
CA PRO A 96 28.57 -2.34 -6.19
C PRO A 96 28.50 -1.18 -5.19
N LEU A 97 27.57 -0.24 -5.36
CA LEU A 97 27.32 0.94 -4.53
C LEU A 97 25.88 1.03 -4.01
N ALA A 98 25.02 0.04 -4.28
CA ALA A 98 23.68 -0.04 -3.71
C ALA A 98 23.79 -0.44 -2.23
N LYS A 99 24.13 0.55 -1.41
CA LYS A 99 24.17 0.43 0.05
C LYS A 99 22.93 1.14 0.60
N LYS A 100 22.27 0.47 1.54
CA LYS A 100 21.41 1.10 2.57
C LYS A 100 21.97 2.43 3.04
#